data_AF-A0A0F9HG78-F1
#
_entry.id   AF-A0A0F9HG78-F1
#
_cell.length_a   1.000
_cell.length_b   1.000
_cell.length_c   1.000
_cell.angle_alpha   90.00
_cell.angle_beta   90.00
_cell.angle_gamma   90.00
#
_symmetry.space_group_name_H-M   'P 1'
#
loop_
_entity.id
_entity.type
_entity.pdbx_description
1 polymer ?
#
loop_
_entity_poly.entity_id
_entity_poly.type
_entity_poly.pdbx_seq_one_letter_code
_entity_poly.pdbx_strand_id
1 'polypeptide(L)'
;MLFHRINRTNPEKVYVIVKNSYSTADASAGQVYAWDYVTDKDGISVTKPSGVLRSVPAGVAIAAIASGDYGLLQVWGHNTNVKCKAGSGLLSSKISAGSLVYIKTSGFEMYSRQLIASSASITIEDFAGIAGVAGSPTNTAAKFTSATTWVGTVFIKCL
;
A
#
# COMPACT_ATOMS: atom_id res chain seq x y z
N MET A 1 32.27 1.99 -13.54
CA MET A 1 30.98 1.64 -12.91
C MET A 1 30.10 0.99 -13.95
N LEU A 2 29.71 -0.26 -13.75
CA LEU A 2 28.76 -0.95 -14.62
C LEU A 2 27.35 -0.64 -14.09
N PHE A 3 26.60 0.23 -14.78
CA PHE A 3 25.20 0.45 -14.43
C PHE A 3 24.41 -0.79 -14.87
N HIS A 4 24.17 -1.71 -13.93
CA HIS A 4 23.27 -2.83 -14.17
C HIS A 4 21.88 -2.26 -14.43
N ARG A 5 21.38 -2.45 -15.66
CA ARG A 5 19.98 -2.17 -16.01
C ARG A 5 19.10 -2.98 -15.05
N ILE A 6 18.09 -2.34 -14.47
CA ILE A 6 17.03 -3.04 -13.72
C ILE A 6 16.52 -4.19 -14.59
N ASN A 7 16.66 -5.43 -14.11
CA ASN A 7 16.19 -6.61 -14.82
C ASN A 7 14.67 -6.51 -14.98
N ARG A 8 14.20 -6.27 -16.21
CA ARG A 8 12.76 -6.13 -16.51
C ARG A 8 12.02 -7.46 -16.45
N THR A 9 12.73 -8.59 -16.48
CA THR A 9 12.15 -9.94 -16.45
C THR A 9 11.89 -10.41 -15.02
N ASN A 10 12.64 -9.90 -14.03
CA ASN A 10 12.39 -10.16 -12.62
C ASN A 10 12.68 -8.88 -11.81
N PRO A 11 11.67 -8.02 -11.59
CA PRO A 11 11.87 -6.79 -10.85
C PRO A 11 12.30 -7.10 -9.42
N GLU A 12 13.34 -6.42 -8.95
CA GLU A 12 13.87 -6.57 -7.60
C GLU A 12 12.78 -6.34 -6.55
N LYS A 13 12.72 -7.24 -5.56
CA LYS A 13 11.81 -7.14 -4.42
C LYS A 13 12.63 -6.96 -3.16
N VAL A 14 12.32 -5.93 -2.38
CA VAL A 14 12.96 -5.66 -1.10
C VAL A 14 11.97 -5.96 0.01
N TYR A 15 12.46 -6.65 1.03
CA TYR A 15 11.68 -7.03 2.20
C TYR A 15 12.33 -6.48 3.46
N VAL A 16 11.49 -6.21 4.46
CA VAL A 16 11.92 -5.85 5.81
C VAL A 16 11.24 -6.78 6.81
N ILE A 17 11.94 -7.05 7.92
CA ILE A 17 11.38 -7.77 9.05
C ILE A 17 10.73 -6.74 9.97
N VAL A 18 9.48 -6.98 10.35
CA VAL A 18 8.72 -6.11 11.25
C VAL A 18 7.93 -6.93 12.25
N LYS A 19 7.53 -6.29 13.34
CA LYS A 19 6.63 -6.87 14.33
C LYS A 19 5.19 -6.44 14.08
N ASN A 20 4.24 -7.36 14.06
CA ASN A 20 2.82 -6.99 14.02
C ASN A 20 2.37 -6.54 15.42
N SER A 21 2.21 -5.22 15.63
CA SER A 21 1.67 -4.67 16.90
C SER A 21 0.15 -4.58 16.93
N TYR A 22 -0.55 -4.97 15.85
CA TYR A 22 -2.00 -4.92 15.79
C TYR A 22 -2.62 -6.03 16.65
N SER A 23 -2.97 -5.69 17.89
CA SER A 23 -3.38 -6.65 18.92
C SER A 23 -4.70 -7.39 18.67
N THR A 24 -5.49 -6.96 17.67
CA THR A 24 -6.83 -7.50 17.46
C THR A 24 -6.90 -8.54 16.34
N ALA A 25 -5.86 -8.69 15.51
CA ALA A 25 -5.84 -9.66 14.42
C ALA A 25 -4.44 -9.89 13.83
N ASP A 26 -4.29 -11.02 13.15
CA ASP A 26 -3.12 -11.33 12.35
C ASP A 26 -3.04 -10.42 11.11
N ALA A 27 -1.81 -10.09 10.72
CA ALA A 27 -1.56 -9.42 9.46
C ALA A 27 -1.68 -10.41 8.32
N SER A 28 -2.73 -10.30 7.52
CA SER A 28 -2.99 -11.24 6.42
C SER A 28 -2.15 -10.88 5.19
N ALA A 29 -1.78 -11.90 4.41
CA ALA A 29 -1.11 -11.71 3.14
C ALA A 29 -1.86 -10.72 2.23
N GLY A 30 -1.12 -9.82 1.62
CA GLY A 30 -1.63 -8.80 0.71
C GLY A 30 -2.17 -7.54 1.37
N GLN A 31 -2.28 -7.51 2.69
CA GLN A 31 -2.69 -6.30 3.41
C GLN A 31 -1.55 -5.31 3.51
N VAL A 32 -1.89 -4.02 3.40
CA VAL A 32 -0.95 -2.94 3.63
C VAL A 32 -0.94 -2.53 5.10
N TYR A 33 0.24 -2.22 5.60
CA TYR A 33 0.48 -1.82 6.98
C TYR A 33 1.22 -0.49 7.04
N ALA A 34 1.06 0.20 8.17
CA ALA A 34 1.76 1.45 8.46
C ALA A 34 2.68 1.28 9.66
N TRP A 35 3.72 2.11 9.72
CA TRP A 35 4.61 2.16 10.88
C TRP A 35 3.84 2.57 12.14
N ASP A 36 4.13 1.89 13.24
CA ASP A 36 3.50 2.15 14.52
C ASP A 36 4.24 3.22 15.32
N TYR A 37 4.08 4.50 14.99
CA TYR A 37 4.76 5.56 15.73
C TYR A 37 4.17 5.88 17.12
N VAL A 38 3.08 5.22 17.53
CA VAL A 38 2.36 5.58 18.76
C VAL A 38 2.67 4.60 19.89
N THR A 39 2.68 3.31 19.59
CA THR A 39 2.84 2.25 20.58
C THR A 39 4.17 1.52 20.46
N ASP A 40 4.91 1.72 19.37
CA ASP A 40 6.21 1.10 19.18
C ASP A 40 7.30 1.77 20.00
N LYS A 41 8.18 0.94 20.56
CA LYS A 41 9.36 1.39 21.31
C LYS A 41 10.64 1.24 20.49
N ASP A 42 10.64 0.34 19.52
CA ASP A 42 11.87 -0.12 18.84
C ASP A 42 11.98 0.38 17.40
N GLY A 43 10.93 1.01 16.85
CA GLY A 43 10.89 1.55 15.49
C GLY A 43 10.72 0.51 14.38
N ILE A 44 10.36 -0.73 14.73
CA ILE A 44 10.22 -1.88 13.82
C ILE A 44 8.81 -2.47 13.79
N SER A 45 7.89 -1.91 14.59
CA SER A 45 6.52 -2.41 14.67
C SER A 45 5.62 -1.76 13.64
N VAL A 46 4.68 -2.56 13.13
CA VAL A 46 3.68 -2.15 12.17
C VAL A 46 2.29 -2.47 12.66
N THR A 47 1.33 -1.66 12.25
CA THR A 47 -0.06 -1.82 12.64
C THR A 47 -1.03 -1.47 11.52
N LYS A 48 -2.32 -1.64 11.79
CA LYS A 48 -3.39 -1.17 10.93
C LYS A 48 -3.26 0.35 10.71
N PRO A 49 -3.25 0.82 9.46
CA PRO A 49 -3.42 2.24 9.15
C PRO A 49 -4.67 2.81 9.84
N SER A 50 -4.47 3.78 10.72
CA SER A 50 -5.52 4.40 11.53
C SER A 50 -5.13 5.82 11.94
N GLY A 51 -5.80 6.82 11.38
CA GLY A 51 -5.49 8.24 11.61
C GLY A 51 -4.23 8.73 10.87
N VAL A 52 -3.96 10.02 11.00
CA VAL A 52 -2.90 10.72 10.23
C VAL A 52 -1.50 10.23 10.61
N LEU A 53 -1.26 9.92 11.88
CA LEU A 53 0.05 9.45 12.36
C LEU A 53 0.42 8.05 11.86
N ARG A 54 -0.54 7.25 11.40
CA ARG A 54 -0.33 5.88 10.90
C ARG A 54 -0.61 5.79 9.41
N SER A 55 -0.18 6.83 8.69
CA SER A 55 -0.34 6.94 7.25
C SER A 55 0.92 6.64 6.45
N VAL A 56 2.07 6.57 7.12
CA VAL A 56 3.34 6.25 6.44
C VAL A 56 3.34 4.75 6.10
N PRO A 57 3.41 4.38 4.81
CA PRO A 57 3.40 2.99 4.42
C PRO A 57 4.65 2.27 4.90
N ALA A 58 4.45 1.20 5.67
CA ALA A 58 5.52 0.28 6.03
C ALA A 58 5.75 -0.77 4.93
N GLY A 59 4.69 -1.15 4.20
CA GLY A 59 4.76 -2.16 3.16
C GLY A 59 3.52 -3.05 3.10
N VAL A 60 3.64 -4.14 2.36
CA VAL A 60 2.59 -5.16 2.20
C VAL A 60 3.03 -6.47 2.82
N ALA A 61 2.21 -7.07 3.67
CA ALA A 61 2.49 -8.37 4.26
C ALA A 61 2.51 -9.45 3.16
N ILE A 62 3.56 -10.27 3.11
CA ILE A 62 3.67 -11.35 2.11
C ILE A 62 3.02 -12.65 2.56
N ALA A 63 2.87 -12.82 3.88
CA ALA A 63 2.30 -13.99 4.54
C ALA A 63 1.53 -13.52 5.78
N ALA A 64 0.81 -14.45 6.42
CA ALA A 64 0.19 -14.19 7.71
C ALA A 64 1.27 -13.89 8.77
N ILE A 65 1.11 -12.83 9.55
CA ILE A 65 1.95 -12.51 10.71
C ILE A 65 1.05 -12.42 11.93
N ALA A 66 1.21 -13.36 12.86
CA ALA A 66 0.39 -13.39 14.06
C ALA A 66 0.56 -12.10 14.88
N SER A 67 -0.47 -11.72 15.63
CA SER A 67 -0.37 -10.57 16.54
C SER A 67 0.77 -10.77 17.55
N GLY A 68 1.70 -9.81 17.61
CA GLY A 68 2.88 -9.83 18.47
C GLY A 68 4.11 -10.49 17.85
N ASP A 69 3.96 -11.19 16.73
CA ASP A 69 5.04 -11.92 16.06
C ASP A 69 5.76 -11.08 15.01
N TYR A 70 6.94 -11.57 14.61
CA TYR A 70 7.73 -11.01 13.54
C TYR A 70 7.41 -11.68 12.20
N GLY A 71 7.45 -10.88 11.14
CA GLY A 71 7.27 -11.38 9.78
C GLY A 71 7.79 -10.42 8.73
N LEU A 72 7.57 -10.78 7.48
CA LEU A 72 8.11 -10.05 6.33
C LEU A 72 7.06 -9.14 5.69
N LEU A 73 7.46 -7.89 5.47
CA LEU A 73 6.75 -6.94 4.62
C LEU A 73 7.57 -6.67 3.36
N GLN A 74 6.90 -6.63 2.21
CA GLN A 74 7.49 -6.11 0.98
C GLN A 74 7.39 -4.59 0.96
N VAL A 75 8.52 -3.92 0.77
CA VAL A 75 8.64 -2.44 0.76
C VAL A 75 8.96 -1.88 -0.62
N TRP A 76 9.43 -2.75 -1.52
CA TRP A 76 9.76 -2.38 -2.88
C TRP A 76 9.44 -3.50 -3.86
N GLY A 77 9.10 -3.13 -5.09
CA GLY A 77 8.98 -4.03 -6.21
C GLY A 77 7.56 -4.49 -6.48
N HIS A 78 7.41 -5.40 -7.43
CA HIS A 78 6.11 -5.81 -7.93
C HIS A 78 5.46 -6.90 -7.05
N ASN A 79 4.19 -6.72 -6.71
CA ASN A 79 3.40 -7.70 -5.97
C ASN A 79 2.02 -7.86 -6.63
N THR A 80 1.60 -9.10 -6.88
CA THR A 80 0.35 -9.46 -7.56
C THR A 80 -0.79 -9.79 -6.60
N ASN A 81 -0.51 -9.77 -5.29
CA ASN A 81 -1.44 -10.14 -4.23
C ASN A 81 -1.72 -8.95 -3.29
N VAL A 82 -1.83 -7.72 -3.80
CA VAL A 82 -2.07 -6.55 -2.94
C VAL A 82 -3.56 -6.27 -2.82
N LYS A 83 -4.08 -6.10 -1.60
CA LYS A 83 -5.46 -5.65 -1.40
C LYS A 83 -5.56 -4.18 -1.82
N CYS A 84 -6.43 -3.92 -2.77
CA CYS A 84 -6.65 -2.61 -3.33
C CYS A 84 -8.13 -2.26 -3.25
N LYS A 85 -8.41 -0.97 -3.23
CA LYS A 85 -9.77 -0.43 -3.22
C LYS A 85 -9.80 0.87 -4.02
N ALA A 86 -10.84 1.04 -4.83
CA ALA A 86 -11.06 2.31 -5.50
C ALA A 86 -11.63 3.31 -4.47
N GLY A 87 -11.07 4.50 -4.33
CA GLY A 87 -11.78 5.56 -3.61
C GLY A 87 -10.96 6.72 -3.02
N SER A 88 -11.44 7.93 -3.25
CA SER A 88 -11.42 9.02 -2.25
C SER A 88 -12.74 9.13 -1.45
N GLY A 89 -13.77 8.34 -1.78
CA GLY A 89 -15.15 8.50 -1.27
C GLY A 89 -16.14 9.02 -2.33
N LEU A 90 -15.65 9.36 -3.53
CA LEU A 90 -16.47 9.72 -4.68
C LEU A 90 -16.71 8.49 -5.57
N LEU A 91 -17.96 8.28 -5.97
CA LEU A 91 -18.43 7.20 -6.86
C LEU A 91 -17.73 7.17 -8.23
N SER A 92 -16.91 8.17 -8.57
CA SER A 92 -16.14 8.26 -9.82
C SER A 92 -14.69 7.80 -9.70
N SER A 93 -14.19 7.51 -8.49
CA SER A 93 -12.79 7.11 -8.28
C SER A 93 -12.53 5.77 -8.97
N LYS A 94 -11.64 5.74 -9.97
CA LYS A 94 -11.22 4.53 -10.68
C LYS A 94 -9.74 4.29 -10.48
N ILE A 95 -9.34 3.03 -10.35
CA ILE A 95 -7.94 2.62 -10.42
C ILE A 95 -7.63 2.13 -11.83
N SER A 96 -6.73 2.85 -12.49
CA SER A 96 -6.19 2.50 -13.80
C SER A 96 -4.74 2.05 -13.67
N ALA A 97 -4.22 1.34 -14.66
CA ALA A 97 -2.79 1.09 -14.73
C ALA A 97 -2.03 2.43 -14.72
N GLY A 98 -0.99 2.52 -13.90
CA GLY A 98 -0.22 3.75 -13.72
C GLY A 98 -0.82 4.73 -12.70
N SER A 99 -1.99 4.45 -12.11
CA SER A 99 -2.52 5.27 -11.02
C SER A 99 -1.61 5.23 -9.80
N LEU A 100 -1.33 6.38 -9.21
CA LEU A 100 -0.67 6.43 -7.90
C LEU A 100 -1.58 5.78 -6.86
N VAL A 101 -0.98 5.00 -5.97
CA VAL A 101 -1.67 4.41 -4.84
C VAL A 101 -1.04 4.84 -3.52
N TYR A 102 -1.90 4.98 -2.52
CA TYR A 102 -1.54 5.45 -1.19
C TYR A 102 -2.26 4.63 -0.12
N ILE A 103 -1.82 4.76 1.12
CA ILE A 103 -2.53 4.21 2.27
C ILE A 103 -3.47 5.26 2.82
N LYS A 104 -4.75 4.94 2.96
CA LYS A 104 -5.70 5.84 3.64
C LYS A 104 -5.50 5.74 5.16
N THR A 105 -5.93 6.77 5.90
CA THR A 105 -6.01 6.79 7.37
C THR A 105 -6.97 5.74 7.97
N SER A 106 -7.47 4.79 7.18
CA SER A 106 -8.21 3.63 7.65
C SER A 106 -8.20 2.51 6.61
N GLY A 107 -8.08 1.26 7.07
CA GLY A 107 -8.21 0.06 6.25
C GLY A 107 -6.91 -0.72 6.10
N PHE A 108 -6.96 -1.78 5.30
CA PHE A 108 -5.81 -2.63 4.97
C PHE A 108 -5.55 -2.69 3.46
N GLU A 109 -6.20 -1.78 2.73
CA GLU A 109 -6.16 -1.68 1.29
C GLU A 109 -5.32 -0.49 0.84
N MET A 110 -4.67 -0.63 -0.31
CA MET A 110 -4.15 0.52 -1.06
C MET A 110 -5.27 1.19 -1.85
N TYR A 111 -5.28 2.52 -1.84
CA TYR A 111 -6.28 3.35 -2.49
C TYR A 111 -5.70 4.04 -3.72
N SER A 112 -6.44 4.06 -4.83
CA SER A 112 -6.07 4.88 -5.98
C SER A 112 -6.38 6.35 -5.74
N ARG A 113 -5.45 7.24 -6.08
CA ARG A 113 -5.73 8.67 -6.18
C ARG A 113 -5.98 9.05 -7.64
N GLN A 114 -7.13 9.67 -7.91
CA GLN A 114 -7.38 10.29 -9.20
C GLN A 114 -6.88 11.72 -9.17
N LEU A 115 -5.73 11.97 -9.79
CA LEU A 115 -5.24 13.33 -10.05
C LEU A 115 -6.08 13.91 -11.19
N ILE A 116 -7.22 14.51 -10.88
CA ILE A 116 -7.97 15.28 -11.87
C ILE A 116 -7.17 16.55 -12.12
N ALA A 117 -6.58 16.66 -13.31
CA ALA A 117 -5.92 17.88 -13.79
C ALA A 117 -6.95 18.98 -14.08
N SER A 118 -7.75 19.39 -13.09
CA SER A 118 -8.61 20.57 -13.19
C SER A 118 -9.06 21.07 -11.82
N SER A 119 -8.12 21.50 -10.99
CA SER A 119 -8.28 22.68 -10.12
C SER A 119 -7.05 22.85 -9.23
N ALA A 120 -6.61 24.10 -9.15
CA ALA A 120 -5.43 24.55 -8.42
C ALA A 120 -5.59 24.32 -6.91
N SER A 121 -5.04 23.22 -6.41
CA SER A 121 -4.39 23.06 -5.10
C SER A 121 -4.37 21.58 -4.74
N ILE A 122 -3.16 21.07 -4.52
CA ILE A 122 -2.94 19.76 -3.93
C ILE A 122 -2.91 20.00 -2.42
N THR A 123 -4.01 19.74 -1.71
CA THR A 123 -4.04 19.87 -0.25
C THR A 123 -3.12 18.80 0.36
N ILE A 124 -2.11 19.23 1.11
CA ILE A 124 -1.07 18.38 1.71
C ILE A 124 -1.65 17.36 2.71
N GLU A 125 -2.84 17.65 3.26
CA GLU A 125 -3.53 16.82 4.26
C GLU A 125 -3.98 15.44 3.73
N ASP A 126 -4.08 15.25 2.41
CA ASP A 126 -4.41 13.96 1.80
C ASP A 126 -3.19 13.03 1.61
N PHE A 127 -1.96 13.51 1.83
CA PHE A 127 -0.75 12.71 1.64
C PHE A 127 -0.37 11.95 2.89
N ALA A 128 -1.24 11.01 3.19
CA ALA A 128 -0.95 9.85 3.97
C ALA A 128 -0.04 8.87 3.17
N GLY A 129 1.21 9.27 2.88
CA GLY A 129 2.27 8.44 2.28
C GLY A 129 1.97 7.72 0.95
N ILE A 130 2.63 8.12 -0.14
CA ILE A 130 2.58 7.36 -1.40
C ILE A 130 3.22 5.99 -1.17
N ALA A 131 2.48 4.92 -1.47
CA ALA A 131 2.89 3.55 -1.21
C ALA A 131 3.26 2.78 -2.48
N GLY A 132 2.97 3.35 -3.66
CA GLY A 132 3.31 2.72 -4.93
C GLY A 132 2.54 3.23 -6.14
N VAL A 133 2.61 2.44 -7.21
CA VAL A 133 1.89 2.65 -8.47
C VAL A 133 1.12 1.39 -8.82
N ALA A 134 -0.16 1.54 -9.12
CA ALA A 134 -1.00 0.45 -9.59
C ALA A 134 -0.47 -0.10 -10.92
N GLY A 135 -0.26 -1.40 -10.98
CA GLY A 135 -0.04 -2.13 -12.22
C GLY A 135 -1.36 -2.32 -12.99
N SER A 136 -1.32 -3.17 -14.03
CA SER A 136 -2.54 -3.48 -14.79
C SER A 136 -3.57 -4.15 -13.88
N PRO A 137 -4.80 -3.59 -13.71
CA PRO A 137 -5.88 -4.36 -13.12
C PRO A 137 -6.12 -5.58 -14.03
N THR A 138 -6.27 -6.76 -13.44
CA THR A 138 -6.34 -8.06 -14.16
C THR A 138 -7.57 -8.19 -15.08
N ASN A 139 -8.44 -7.18 -15.16
CA ASN A 139 -9.56 -7.12 -16.09
C ASN A 139 -9.55 -5.78 -16.83
N THR A 140 -9.71 -5.84 -18.15
CA THR A 140 -9.49 -4.85 -19.23
C THR A 140 -10.26 -3.53 -19.14
N ALA A 141 -10.86 -3.19 -18.00
CA ALA A 141 -11.39 -1.87 -17.75
C ALA A 141 -11.07 -1.48 -16.31
N ALA A 142 -10.58 -0.25 -16.11
CA ALA A 142 -10.37 0.35 -14.79
C ALA A 142 -11.43 -0.15 -13.81
N LYS A 143 -11.05 -0.79 -12.69
CA LYS A 143 -12.06 -1.38 -11.80
C LYS A 143 -13.00 -0.27 -11.33
N PHE A 144 -14.20 -0.30 -11.90
CA PHE A 144 -15.22 0.72 -11.79
C PHE A 144 -15.71 0.79 -10.35
N THR A 145 -15.65 1.99 -9.77
CA THR A 145 -16.68 2.60 -8.91
C THR A 145 -17.24 1.79 -7.74
N SER A 146 -16.51 0.80 -7.22
CA SER A 146 -17.04 -0.07 -6.17
C SER A 146 -16.20 0.00 -4.90
N ALA A 147 -16.91 0.15 -3.77
CA ALA A 147 -16.38 0.03 -2.42
C ALA A 147 -15.86 -1.38 -2.08
N THR A 148 -15.85 -2.32 -3.03
CA THR A 148 -15.35 -3.67 -2.82
C THR A 148 -13.83 -3.73 -2.89
N THR A 149 -13.24 -4.29 -1.84
CA THR A 149 -11.82 -4.67 -1.81
C THR A 149 -11.55 -5.74 -2.87
N TRP A 150 -10.43 -5.62 -3.58
CA TRP A 150 -10.00 -6.60 -4.58
C TRP A 150 -8.51 -6.88 -4.46
N VAL A 151 -8.04 -7.99 -5.02
CA VAL A 151 -6.62 -8.34 -5.07
C VAL A 151 -6.01 -7.88 -6.40
N GLY A 152 -4.99 -7.04 -6.31
CA GLY A 152 -4.41 -6.34 -7.42
C GLY A 152 -2.90 -6.42 -7.51
N THR A 153 -2.45 -6.00 -8.69
CA THR A 153 -1.06 -5.93 -9.05
C THR A 153 -0.56 -4.51 -8.84
N VAL A 154 0.44 -4.34 -7.97
CA VAL A 154 0.98 -3.03 -7.59
C VAL A 154 2.50 -3.10 -7.57
N PHE A 155 3.13 -2.05 -8.07
CA PHE A 155 4.53 -1.77 -7.80
C PHE A 155 4.64 -0.99 -6.49
N ILE A 156 5.16 -1.63 -5.46
CA ILE A 156 5.31 -1.07 -4.12
C ILE A 156 6.55 -0.19 -4.08
N LYS A 157 6.42 0.99 -3.47
CA LYS A 157 7.51 1.93 -3.18
C LYS A 157 7.20 2.62 -1.85
N CYS A 158 7.70 2.02 -0.77
CA CYS A 158 7.55 2.52 0.60
C CYS A 158 8.87 3.08 1.18
N LEU A 159 9.94 3.11 0.37
CA LEU A 159 11.26 3.67 0.67
C LEU A 159 11.46 5.01 -0.03
#